data_AF-I4MBF8-F1
#
_entry.id   AF-I4MBF8-F1
#
_cell.length_a   1.000
_cell.length_b   1.000
_cell.length_c   1.000
_cell.angle_alpha   90.00
_cell.angle_beta   90.00
_cell.angle_gamma   90.00
#
_symmetry.space_group_name_H-M   'P 1'
#
loop_
_entity.id
_entity.type
_entity.pdbx_description
1 polymer ?
#
loop_
_entity_poly.entity_id
_entity_poly.type
_entity_poly.pdbx_seq_one_letter_code
_entity_poly.pdbx_strand_id
1 'polypeptide(L)'
;MVASNGTIGIENVGIEKVEIETIKNLNNAAQSAANLTALWPLTEARHLDNDAKYAENLEVRSMRAIARMLTNLDVTVPDAEFVYEGADEIPGRPQEIVDALLSAADAYDAMDSCYEPNYDEAEAEILENDVNNIETIFNKLYSHASVDADAINSAADTLGVQGNWVAEDLQNAIEYAKKQSFEYRESVESQKIILVLCILIKLVAKTSDIQETLPIFLYINEVCECAGVPRMMFKDAQWRELVDCVKNSDESSKDSSVYDLIMFAAPLLAAEWQKHREDVLWDPEVAKKLAKEEDDRKSREALAAKFAHVEGNKESTQALD
;
A
#
# COMPACT_ATOMS: atom_id res chain seq x y z
N MET A 1 1.71 58.98 -3.81
CA MET A 1 0.71 57.89 -3.95
C MET A 1 1.46 56.59 -3.85
N VAL A 2 1.19 55.86 -2.78
CA VAL A 2 1.96 54.71 -2.29
C VAL A 2 1.59 53.45 -3.07
N ALA A 3 2.59 52.56 -3.15
CA ALA A 3 2.69 51.34 -3.93
C ALA A 3 1.52 50.34 -3.78
N SER A 4 1.22 49.66 -4.89
CA SER A 4 0.67 48.32 -4.91
C SER A 4 1.62 47.46 -5.74
N ASN A 5 2.46 46.68 -5.07
CA ASN A 5 3.25 45.59 -5.65
C ASN A 5 3.83 44.80 -4.48
N GLY A 6 3.17 43.71 -4.10
CA GLY A 6 3.65 42.92 -2.96
C GLY A 6 2.73 41.77 -2.54
N THR A 7 2.25 40.95 -3.48
CA THR A 7 1.65 39.65 -3.10
C THR A 7 1.86 38.51 -4.10
N ILE A 8 2.30 38.79 -5.34
CA ILE A 8 2.34 37.78 -6.43
C ILE A 8 3.54 36.80 -6.33
N GLY A 9 4.52 37.06 -5.45
CA GLY A 9 5.78 36.31 -5.42
C GLY A 9 5.91 35.18 -4.39
N ILE A 10 5.01 35.08 -3.41
CA ILE A 10 5.18 34.14 -2.28
C ILE A 10 4.29 32.90 -2.44
N GLU A 11 3.05 33.06 -2.93
CA GLU A 11 2.16 31.93 -3.22
C GLU A 11 2.69 31.05 -4.36
N ASN A 12 3.18 31.65 -5.45
CA ASN A 12 3.75 30.90 -6.58
C ASN A 12 4.97 30.04 -6.20
N VAL A 13 5.83 30.53 -5.30
CA VAL A 13 7.01 29.77 -4.82
C VAL A 13 6.59 28.62 -3.90
N GLY A 14 5.48 28.79 -3.15
CA GLY A 14 4.90 27.73 -2.33
C GLY A 14 4.32 26.61 -3.18
N ILE A 15 3.56 26.95 -4.24
CA ILE A 15 2.94 25.99 -5.17
C ILE A 15 4.01 25.21 -5.93
N GLU A 16 5.01 25.90 -6.51
CA GLU A 16 6.11 25.25 -7.25
C GLU A 16 6.90 24.27 -6.38
N LYS A 17 7.10 24.59 -5.10
CA LYS A 17 7.79 23.70 -4.15
C LYS A 17 6.97 22.44 -3.81
N VAL A 18 5.65 22.58 -3.68
CA VAL A 18 4.75 21.45 -3.41
C VAL A 18 4.67 20.52 -4.62
N GLU A 19 4.57 21.07 -5.83
CA GLU A 19 4.60 20.29 -7.07
C GLU A 19 5.91 19.49 -7.22
N ILE A 20 7.06 20.12 -6.96
CA ILE A 20 8.37 19.45 -7.00
C ILE A 20 8.44 18.28 -6.01
N GLU A 21 7.99 18.49 -4.76
CA GLU A 21 8.01 17.41 -3.76
C GLU A 21 7.02 16.30 -4.12
N THR A 22 5.87 16.64 -4.70
CA THR A 22 4.87 15.66 -5.16
C THR A 22 5.44 14.75 -6.24
N ILE A 23 6.06 15.34 -7.28
CA ILE A 23 6.70 14.60 -8.37
C ILE A 23 7.82 13.69 -7.81
N LYS A 24 8.62 14.21 -6.89
CA LYS A 24 9.68 13.43 -6.24
C LYS A 24 9.13 12.23 -5.45
N ASN A 25 8.07 12.42 -4.67
CA ASN A 25 7.43 11.33 -3.92
C ASN A 25 6.84 10.27 -4.85
N LEU A 26 6.18 10.69 -5.94
CA LEU A 26 5.68 9.78 -6.96
C LEU A 26 6.81 8.97 -7.61
N ASN A 27 7.90 9.63 -8.00
CA ASN A 27 9.05 8.96 -8.60
C ASN A 27 9.73 7.97 -7.65
N ASN A 28 9.79 8.26 -6.35
CA ASN A 28 10.30 7.31 -5.36
C ASN A 28 9.40 6.07 -5.24
N ALA A 29 8.08 6.26 -5.25
CA ALA A 29 7.13 5.15 -5.26
C ALA A 29 7.25 4.32 -6.54
N ALA A 30 7.29 4.98 -7.71
CA ALA A 30 7.48 4.33 -9.00
C ALA A 30 8.77 3.51 -9.07
N GLN A 31 9.88 4.05 -8.56
CA GLN A 31 11.15 3.32 -8.50
C GLN A 31 11.07 2.12 -7.56
N SER A 32 10.38 2.25 -6.42
CA SER A 32 10.19 1.16 -5.46
C SER A 32 9.34 0.03 -6.05
N ALA A 33 8.26 0.39 -6.74
CA ALA A 33 7.43 -0.55 -7.50
C ALA A 33 8.25 -1.27 -8.59
N ALA A 34 8.97 -0.52 -9.42
CA ALA A 34 9.82 -1.10 -10.48
C ALA A 34 10.88 -2.05 -9.91
N ASN A 35 11.53 -1.67 -8.80
CA ASN A 35 12.55 -2.49 -8.14
C ASN A 35 12.01 -3.79 -7.56
N LEU A 36 10.75 -3.77 -7.10
CA LEU A 36 10.04 -4.95 -6.61
C LEU A 36 9.63 -5.83 -7.78
N THR A 37 8.87 -5.30 -8.76
CA THR A 37 8.39 -6.05 -9.92
C THR A 37 9.53 -6.68 -10.74
N ALA A 38 10.70 -6.03 -10.78
CA ALA A 38 11.90 -6.56 -11.44
C ALA A 38 12.46 -7.86 -10.81
N LEU A 39 11.97 -8.27 -9.64
CA LEU A 39 12.33 -9.57 -9.06
C LEU A 39 11.73 -10.74 -9.83
N TRP A 40 10.60 -10.53 -10.52
CA TRP A 40 9.90 -11.59 -11.25
C TRP A 40 10.48 -11.83 -12.65
N PRO A 41 10.45 -13.09 -13.15
CA PRO A 41 9.96 -14.28 -12.47
C PRO A 41 10.92 -14.75 -11.35
N LEU A 42 10.36 -15.05 -10.17
CA LEU A 42 11.13 -15.61 -9.06
C LEU A 42 11.54 -17.05 -9.40
N THR A 43 12.83 -17.35 -9.27
CA THR A 43 13.39 -18.68 -9.63
C THR A 43 13.95 -19.44 -8.44
N GLU A 44 14.26 -18.76 -7.33
CA GLU A 44 14.71 -19.39 -6.09
C GLU A 44 13.51 -19.78 -5.24
N ALA A 45 13.45 -21.05 -4.82
CA ALA A 45 12.39 -21.56 -3.95
C ALA A 45 12.19 -20.72 -2.68
N ARG A 46 13.29 -20.25 -2.08
CA ARG A 46 13.23 -19.36 -0.92
C ARG A 46 12.52 -18.03 -1.22
N HIS A 47 12.79 -17.42 -2.37
CA HIS A 47 12.12 -16.16 -2.75
C HIS A 47 10.63 -16.40 -3.00
N LEU A 48 10.26 -17.54 -3.59
CA LEU A 48 8.85 -17.95 -3.76
C LEU A 48 8.15 -18.15 -2.41
N ASP A 49 8.77 -18.87 -1.47
CA ASP A 49 8.23 -19.09 -0.13
C ASP A 49 8.08 -17.76 0.65
N ASN A 50 9.07 -16.87 0.54
CA ASN A 50 9.02 -15.55 1.17
C ASN A 50 7.91 -14.67 0.58
N ASP A 51 7.71 -14.70 -0.74
CA ASP A 51 6.66 -13.94 -1.41
C ASP A 51 5.27 -14.47 -1.05
N ALA A 52 5.09 -15.79 -1.03
CA ALA A 52 3.86 -16.42 -0.54
C ALA A 52 3.58 -15.99 0.92
N LYS A 53 4.60 -15.95 1.78
CA LYS A 53 4.43 -15.49 3.15
C LYS A 53 4.07 -14.01 3.25
N TYR A 54 4.62 -13.17 2.37
CA TYR A 54 4.21 -11.77 2.29
C TYR A 54 2.74 -11.64 1.89
N ALA A 55 2.27 -12.42 0.92
CA ALA A 55 0.86 -12.42 0.49
C ALA A 55 -0.09 -12.81 1.63
N GLU A 56 0.20 -13.89 2.37
CA GLU A 56 -0.57 -14.26 3.58
C GLU A 56 -0.60 -13.12 4.61
N ASN A 57 0.55 -12.50 4.87
CA ASN A 57 0.65 -11.39 5.82
C ASN A 57 -0.13 -10.15 5.36
N LEU A 58 -0.19 -9.90 4.05
CA LEU A 58 -0.93 -8.79 3.46
C LEU A 58 -2.44 -8.99 3.67
N GLU A 59 -2.94 -10.20 3.49
CA GLU A 59 -4.34 -10.58 3.71
C GLU A 59 -4.72 -10.42 5.19
N VAL A 60 -3.93 -10.98 6.11
CA VAL A 60 -4.14 -10.82 7.57
C VAL A 60 -4.17 -9.35 7.97
N ARG A 61 -3.27 -8.52 7.41
CA ARG A 61 -3.26 -7.08 7.67
C ARG A 61 -4.52 -6.40 7.13
N SER A 62 -5.01 -6.82 5.96
CA SER A 62 -6.22 -6.30 5.31
C SER A 62 -7.47 -6.62 6.14
N MET A 63 -7.66 -7.90 6.50
CA MET A 63 -8.73 -8.35 7.40
C MET A 63 -8.76 -7.54 8.70
N ARG A 64 -7.59 -7.38 9.32
CA ARG A 64 -7.45 -6.62 10.56
C ARG A 64 -7.80 -5.15 10.40
N ALA A 65 -7.38 -4.50 9.31
CA ALA A 65 -7.69 -3.10 9.06
C ALA A 65 -9.21 -2.91 8.88
N ILE A 66 -9.86 -3.79 8.11
CA ILE A 66 -11.31 -3.81 7.90
C ILE A 66 -12.06 -4.02 9.22
N ALA A 67 -11.71 -5.07 9.99
CA ALA A 67 -12.38 -5.38 11.24
C ALA A 67 -12.29 -4.23 12.26
N ARG A 68 -11.15 -3.51 12.32
CA ARG A 68 -11.01 -2.29 13.14
C ARG A 68 -11.90 -1.15 12.68
N MET A 69 -12.09 -0.99 11.37
CA MET A 69 -12.93 0.07 10.82
C MET A 69 -14.42 -0.23 10.98
N LEU A 70 -14.82 -1.49 10.88
CA LEU A 70 -16.20 -1.95 11.15
C LEU A 70 -16.57 -1.77 12.61
N THR A 71 -15.78 -2.34 13.51
CA THR A 71 -16.13 -2.47 14.94
C THR A 71 -15.68 -1.29 15.79
N ASN A 72 -14.69 -0.52 15.34
CA ASN A 72 -13.96 0.46 16.16
C ASN A 72 -13.35 -0.14 17.46
N LEU A 73 -13.14 -1.46 17.51
CA LEU A 73 -12.51 -2.16 18.61
C LEU A 73 -11.01 -2.36 18.35
N ASP A 74 -10.26 -2.62 19.42
CA ASP A 74 -8.85 -2.99 19.29
C ASP A 74 -8.71 -4.45 18.84
N VAL A 75 -8.63 -4.65 17.53
CA VAL A 75 -8.29 -5.94 16.91
C VAL A 75 -6.78 -6.07 16.82
N THR A 76 -6.22 -7.12 17.41
CA THR A 76 -4.78 -7.38 17.45
C THR A 76 -4.32 -8.20 16.24
N VAL A 77 -3.01 -8.27 16.01
CA VAL A 77 -2.46 -9.14 14.94
C VAL A 77 -2.76 -10.62 15.23
N PRO A 78 -2.55 -11.12 16.46
CA PRO A 78 -2.93 -12.50 16.79
C PRO A 78 -4.40 -12.82 16.58
N ASP A 79 -5.32 -11.87 16.79
CA ASP A 79 -6.75 -12.12 16.51
C ASP A 79 -6.97 -12.42 15.02
N ALA A 80 -6.37 -11.61 14.14
CA ALA A 80 -6.51 -11.75 12.70
C ALA A 80 -5.79 -13.01 12.17
N GLU A 81 -4.59 -13.31 12.67
CA GLU A 81 -3.86 -14.54 12.33
C GLU A 81 -4.66 -15.79 12.74
N PHE A 82 -5.26 -15.80 13.93
CA PHE A 82 -6.00 -16.95 14.41
C PHE A 82 -7.28 -17.20 13.59
N VAL A 83 -8.00 -16.15 13.19
CA VAL A 83 -9.15 -16.28 12.28
C VAL A 83 -8.71 -16.72 10.89
N TYR A 84 -7.61 -16.17 10.36
CA TYR A 84 -7.03 -16.61 9.08
C TYR A 84 -6.65 -18.10 9.09
N GLU A 85 -6.17 -18.61 10.22
CA GLU A 85 -5.90 -20.04 10.43
C GLU A 85 -7.18 -20.90 10.61
N GLY A 86 -8.36 -20.29 10.54
CA GLY A 86 -9.66 -20.97 10.54
C GLY A 86 -10.42 -20.95 11.86
N ALA A 87 -10.07 -20.07 12.80
CA ALA A 87 -10.81 -19.93 14.05
C ALA A 87 -12.12 -19.13 13.88
N ASP A 88 -13.20 -19.70 14.40
CA ASP A 88 -14.53 -19.09 14.47
C ASP A 88 -14.83 -18.47 15.85
N GLU A 89 -14.01 -18.76 16.85
CA GLU A 89 -14.07 -18.20 18.20
C GLU A 89 -12.67 -17.99 18.79
N ILE A 90 -12.47 -16.90 19.54
CA ILE A 90 -11.22 -16.64 20.27
C ILE A 90 -11.49 -16.44 21.76
N PRO A 91 -10.97 -17.31 22.65
CA PRO A 91 -11.17 -17.19 24.08
C PRO A 91 -10.75 -15.82 24.63
N GLY A 92 -11.67 -15.13 25.30
CA GLY A 92 -11.42 -13.82 25.92
C GLY A 92 -11.49 -12.63 24.98
N ARG A 93 -11.89 -12.82 23.71
CA ARG A 93 -12.13 -11.74 22.75
C ARG A 93 -13.63 -11.57 22.49
N PRO A 94 -14.11 -10.34 22.24
CA PRO A 94 -15.49 -10.11 21.80
C PRO A 94 -15.78 -10.84 20.49
N GLN A 95 -16.92 -11.54 20.41
CA GLN A 95 -17.31 -12.25 19.19
C GLN A 95 -17.48 -11.31 17.99
N GLU A 96 -17.92 -10.08 18.20
CA GLU A 96 -18.03 -9.06 17.14
C GLU A 96 -16.69 -8.77 16.43
N ILE A 97 -15.54 -8.94 17.10
CA ILE A 97 -14.22 -8.85 16.45
C ILE A 97 -14.00 -10.03 15.51
N VAL A 98 -14.35 -11.24 15.96
CA VAL A 98 -14.17 -12.48 15.20
C VAL A 98 -15.10 -12.50 13.99
N ASP A 99 -16.36 -12.14 14.19
CA ASP A 99 -17.36 -12.04 13.12
C ASP A 99 -16.95 -11.00 12.06
N ALA A 100 -16.39 -9.87 12.48
CA ALA A 100 -15.88 -8.86 11.55
C ALA A 100 -14.61 -9.30 10.80
N LEU A 101 -13.75 -10.11 11.43
CA LEU A 101 -12.58 -10.70 10.76
C LEU A 101 -12.99 -11.78 9.75
N LEU A 102 -13.96 -12.63 10.09
CA LEU A 102 -14.53 -13.63 9.18
C LEU A 102 -15.19 -12.94 7.98
N SER A 103 -16.01 -11.92 8.23
CA SER A 103 -16.63 -11.12 7.16
C SER A 103 -15.58 -10.45 6.28
N ALA A 104 -14.46 -10.01 6.85
CA ALA A 104 -13.37 -9.42 6.08
C ALA A 104 -12.60 -10.43 5.23
N ALA A 105 -12.45 -11.68 5.69
CA ALA A 105 -11.87 -12.77 4.92
C ALA A 105 -12.80 -13.16 3.76
N ASP A 106 -14.08 -13.40 4.05
CA ASP A 106 -15.08 -13.73 3.02
C ASP A 106 -15.20 -12.61 1.96
N ALA A 107 -15.08 -11.35 2.37
CA ALA A 107 -15.10 -10.21 1.44
C ALA A 107 -13.81 -10.09 0.61
N TYR A 108 -12.68 -10.54 1.14
CA TYR A 108 -11.42 -10.63 0.41
C TYR A 108 -11.56 -11.69 -0.70
N ASP A 109 -12.09 -12.87 -0.38
CA ASP A 109 -12.34 -13.95 -1.35
C ASP A 109 -13.32 -13.53 -2.45
N ALA A 110 -14.30 -12.67 -2.15
CA ALA A 110 -15.22 -12.14 -3.15
C ALA A 110 -14.51 -11.36 -4.29
N MET A 111 -13.30 -10.84 -4.04
CA MET A 111 -12.52 -10.10 -5.04
C MET A 111 -11.84 -10.98 -6.08
N ASP A 112 -11.68 -12.29 -5.84
CA ASP A 112 -11.04 -13.21 -6.78
C ASP A 112 -11.68 -13.20 -8.17
N SER A 113 -12.97 -12.84 -8.24
CA SER A 113 -13.72 -12.71 -9.49
C SER A 113 -13.30 -11.54 -10.40
N CYS A 114 -12.49 -10.59 -9.93
CA CYS A 114 -12.11 -9.38 -10.69
C CYS A 114 -11.06 -9.66 -11.76
N TYR A 115 -10.00 -10.42 -11.48
CA TYR A 115 -8.94 -10.67 -12.47
C TYR A 115 -8.37 -12.07 -12.34
N GLU A 116 -9.25 -13.09 -12.39
CA GLU A 116 -8.82 -14.49 -12.45
C GLU A 116 -7.74 -14.67 -13.53
N PRO A 117 -6.58 -15.26 -13.20
CA PRO A 117 -5.57 -15.55 -14.19
C PRO A 117 -6.12 -16.57 -15.19
N ASN A 118 -6.38 -16.16 -16.42
CA ASN A 118 -6.71 -17.10 -17.50
C ASN A 118 -5.43 -17.81 -17.96
N TYR A 119 -5.04 -18.87 -17.25
CA TYR A 119 -3.82 -19.63 -17.54
C TYR A 119 -3.82 -20.27 -18.95
N ASP A 120 -4.99 -20.46 -19.57
CA ASP A 120 -5.12 -21.01 -20.92
C ASP A 120 -4.84 -19.96 -22.03
N GLU A 121 -5.02 -18.67 -21.73
CA GLU A 121 -4.77 -17.55 -22.66
C GLU A 121 -3.49 -16.76 -22.33
N ALA A 122 -2.88 -17.00 -21.17
CA ALA A 122 -1.69 -16.30 -20.69
C ALA A 122 -0.49 -16.39 -21.66
N GLU A 123 -0.26 -17.53 -22.31
CA GLU A 123 0.82 -17.65 -23.31
C GLU A 123 0.57 -16.78 -24.56
N ALA A 124 -0.69 -16.54 -24.94
CA ALA A 124 -1.05 -15.71 -26.08
C ALA A 124 -1.09 -14.21 -25.72
N GLU A 125 -1.63 -13.85 -24.55
CA GLU A 125 -1.62 -12.47 -24.03
C GLU A 125 -0.20 -11.97 -23.77
N ILE A 126 0.72 -12.78 -23.23
CA ILE A 126 2.11 -12.36 -22.96
C ILE A 126 2.88 -12.03 -24.25
N LEU A 127 2.49 -12.61 -25.39
CA LEU A 127 3.12 -12.37 -26.70
C LEU A 127 2.50 -11.19 -27.47
N GLU A 128 1.24 -10.82 -27.20
CA GLU A 128 0.51 -9.74 -27.91
C GLU A 128 0.24 -8.48 -27.08
N ASN A 129 0.12 -8.58 -25.76
CA ASN A 129 -0.07 -7.45 -24.86
C ASN A 129 1.27 -6.97 -24.31
N ASP A 130 1.70 -5.80 -24.77
CA ASP A 130 2.66 -5.00 -24.02
C ASP A 130 1.97 -4.57 -22.71
N VAL A 131 2.17 -5.33 -21.63
CA VAL A 131 1.62 -5.05 -20.28
C VAL A 131 2.12 -3.69 -19.73
N ASN A 132 3.04 -3.04 -20.44
CA ASN A 132 3.49 -1.67 -20.20
C ASN A 132 2.68 -0.62 -20.97
N ASN A 133 1.79 -1.04 -21.88
CA ASN A 133 0.90 -0.13 -22.59
C ASN A 133 -0.31 0.21 -21.72
N ILE A 134 -0.28 1.42 -21.16
CA ILE A 134 -1.33 1.96 -20.31
C ILE A 134 -2.72 1.98 -20.99
N GLU A 135 -2.76 2.12 -22.33
CA GLU A 135 -4.03 2.10 -23.08
C GLU A 135 -4.70 0.73 -23.01
N THR A 136 -3.92 -0.35 -23.05
CA THR A 136 -4.42 -1.73 -22.89
C THR A 136 -5.00 -1.93 -21.50
N ILE A 137 -4.30 -1.44 -20.46
CA ILE A 137 -4.77 -1.49 -19.06
C ILE A 137 -6.11 -0.77 -18.94
N PHE A 138 -6.24 0.44 -19.50
CA PHE A 138 -7.51 1.18 -19.48
C PHE A 138 -8.64 0.40 -20.14
N ASN A 139 -8.40 -0.18 -21.31
CA ASN A 139 -9.43 -0.93 -22.03
C ASN A 139 -9.86 -2.18 -21.24
N LYS A 140 -8.91 -2.87 -20.60
CA LYS A 140 -9.20 -4.04 -19.76
C LYS A 140 -10.08 -3.66 -18.57
N LEU A 141 -9.65 -2.69 -17.76
CA LEU A 141 -10.43 -2.16 -16.62
C LEU A 141 -11.83 -1.68 -17.07
N TYR A 142 -11.92 -0.93 -18.17
CA TYR A 142 -13.19 -0.38 -18.66
C TYR A 142 -14.17 -1.47 -19.09
N SER A 143 -13.66 -2.52 -19.75
CA SER A 143 -14.46 -3.67 -20.15
C SER A 143 -14.88 -4.56 -18.97
N HIS A 144 -14.08 -4.59 -17.90
CA HIS A 144 -14.33 -5.39 -16.71
C HIS A 144 -15.23 -4.71 -15.66
N ALA A 145 -15.53 -3.42 -15.84
CA ALA A 145 -16.29 -2.60 -14.89
C ALA A 145 -17.61 -3.20 -14.37
N SER A 146 -18.30 -4.04 -15.16
CA SER A 146 -19.52 -4.71 -14.68
C SER A 146 -19.20 -5.80 -13.65
N VAL A 147 -18.21 -6.63 -13.92
CA VAL A 147 -17.80 -7.73 -13.03
C VAL A 147 -17.16 -7.14 -11.77
N ASP A 148 -16.31 -6.14 -11.94
CA ASP A 148 -15.71 -5.39 -10.82
C ASP A 148 -16.79 -4.78 -9.90
N ALA A 149 -17.86 -4.20 -10.48
CA ALA A 149 -18.97 -3.66 -9.68
C ALA A 149 -19.71 -4.76 -8.91
N ASP A 150 -19.92 -5.93 -9.51
CA ASP A 150 -20.55 -7.08 -8.86
C ASP A 150 -19.67 -7.63 -7.71
N ALA A 151 -18.34 -7.66 -7.88
CA ALA A 151 -17.39 -8.05 -6.84
C ALA A 151 -17.41 -7.05 -5.66
N ILE A 152 -17.37 -5.74 -5.94
CA ILE A 152 -17.48 -4.69 -4.92
C ILE A 152 -18.80 -4.83 -4.15
N ASN A 153 -19.92 -5.08 -4.84
CA ASN A 153 -21.21 -5.28 -4.18
C ASN A 153 -21.24 -6.56 -3.33
N SER A 154 -20.65 -7.65 -3.81
CA SER A 154 -20.57 -8.92 -3.06
C SER A 154 -19.74 -8.77 -1.79
N ALA A 155 -18.61 -8.06 -1.86
CA ALA A 155 -17.83 -7.70 -0.69
C ALA A 155 -18.61 -6.77 0.25
N ALA A 156 -19.37 -5.79 -0.28
CA ALA A 156 -20.22 -4.92 0.54
C ALA A 156 -21.30 -5.69 1.32
N ASP A 157 -21.99 -6.62 0.65
CA ASP A 157 -23.01 -7.48 1.24
C ASP A 157 -22.41 -8.35 2.36
N THR A 158 -21.22 -8.90 2.12
CA THR A 158 -20.49 -9.74 3.09
C THR A 158 -20.07 -8.94 4.33
N LEU A 159 -19.59 -7.71 4.13
CA LEU A 159 -19.19 -6.81 5.22
C LEU A 159 -20.40 -6.17 5.94
N GLY A 160 -21.61 -6.31 5.40
CA GLY A 160 -22.82 -5.67 5.93
C GLY A 160 -22.81 -4.14 5.78
N VAL A 161 -22.17 -3.62 4.73
CA VAL A 161 -22.06 -2.18 4.45
C VAL A 161 -22.80 -1.80 3.17
N GLN A 162 -22.99 -0.50 2.93
CA GLN A 162 -23.69 -0.04 1.74
C GLN A 162 -22.87 -0.31 0.46
N GLY A 163 -23.49 -0.98 -0.50
CA GLY A 163 -23.01 -1.14 -1.88
C GLY A 163 -23.80 -0.29 -2.87
N ASN A 164 -24.22 -0.89 -3.99
CA ASN A 164 -24.90 -0.30 -5.15
C ASN A 164 -23.97 0.34 -6.20
N TRP A 165 -22.81 -0.28 -6.38
CA TRP A 165 -21.92 0.04 -7.48
C TRP A 165 -22.51 -0.47 -8.79
N VAL A 166 -22.42 0.35 -9.83
CA VAL A 166 -22.75 -0.04 -11.20
C VAL A 166 -21.55 0.17 -12.10
N ALA A 167 -21.51 -0.52 -13.25
CA ALA A 167 -20.42 -0.40 -14.22
C ALA A 167 -20.11 1.07 -14.59
N GLU A 168 -21.14 1.92 -14.68
CA GLU A 168 -20.99 3.35 -15.01
C GLU A 168 -20.15 4.10 -13.96
N ASP A 169 -20.25 3.76 -12.67
CA ASP A 169 -19.45 4.40 -11.62
C ASP A 169 -17.95 4.13 -11.82
N LEU A 170 -17.61 2.87 -12.12
CA LEU A 170 -16.24 2.44 -12.35
C LEU A 170 -15.71 2.99 -13.67
N GLN A 171 -16.51 2.94 -14.75
CA GLN A 171 -16.14 3.52 -16.05
C GLN A 171 -15.86 5.02 -15.94
N ASN A 172 -16.68 5.76 -15.19
CA ASN A 172 -16.43 7.19 -14.94
C ASN A 172 -15.12 7.43 -14.17
N ALA A 173 -14.80 6.58 -13.18
CA ALA A 173 -13.54 6.63 -12.44
C ALA A 173 -12.33 6.34 -13.34
N ILE A 174 -12.43 5.32 -14.19
CA ILE A 174 -11.39 4.91 -15.15
C ILE A 174 -11.17 6.00 -16.22
N GLU A 175 -12.24 6.60 -16.74
CA GLU A 175 -12.13 7.71 -17.70
C GLU A 175 -11.48 8.96 -17.10
N TYR A 176 -11.76 9.23 -15.83
CA TYR A 176 -11.07 10.29 -15.10
C TYR A 176 -9.58 9.97 -14.94
N ALA A 177 -9.25 8.77 -14.47
CA ALA A 177 -7.88 8.31 -14.32
C ALA A 177 -7.10 8.35 -15.64
N LYS A 178 -7.74 8.01 -16.75
CA LYS A 178 -7.16 8.11 -18.10
C LYS A 178 -6.75 9.52 -18.47
N LYS A 179 -7.58 10.51 -18.16
CA LYS A 179 -7.24 11.91 -18.46
C LYS A 179 -6.04 12.38 -17.64
N GLN A 180 -5.98 12.00 -16.37
CA GLN A 180 -4.95 12.47 -15.42
C GLN A 180 -3.61 11.75 -15.59
N SER A 181 -3.59 10.44 -15.83
CA SER A 181 -2.35 9.68 -15.93
C SER A 181 -1.44 10.17 -17.07
N PHE A 182 -2.02 10.61 -18.19
CA PHE A 182 -1.26 11.17 -19.32
C PHE A 182 -0.58 12.52 -19.03
N GLU A 183 -0.85 13.16 -17.90
CA GLU A 183 -0.13 14.35 -17.43
C GLU A 183 1.23 13.97 -16.81
N TYR A 184 1.35 12.76 -16.25
CA TYR A 184 2.53 12.28 -15.53
C TYR A 184 3.45 11.40 -16.39
N ARG A 185 3.98 11.97 -17.49
CA ARG A 185 4.71 11.22 -18.55
C ARG A 185 6.14 10.79 -18.22
N GLU A 186 6.62 11.00 -16.99
CA GLU A 186 8.02 10.80 -16.64
C GLU A 186 8.44 9.32 -16.65
N SER A 187 7.57 8.41 -16.20
CA SER A 187 7.76 6.96 -16.29
C SER A 187 6.42 6.24 -16.48
N VAL A 188 6.46 5.00 -17.00
CA VAL A 188 5.25 4.18 -17.15
C VAL A 188 4.68 3.80 -15.79
N GLU A 189 5.55 3.50 -14.82
CA GLU A 189 5.19 3.14 -13.46
C GLU A 189 4.49 4.30 -12.74
N SER A 190 4.97 5.53 -12.90
CA SER A 190 4.28 6.71 -12.35
C SER A 190 2.88 6.85 -12.94
N GLN A 191 2.70 6.66 -14.26
CA GLN A 191 1.37 6.72 -14.87
C GLN A 191 0.42 5.63 -14.36
N LYS A 192 0.93 4.41 -14.15
CA LYS A 192 0.15 3.30 -13.57
C LYS A 192 -0.26 3.59 -12.12
N ILE A 193 0.63 4.14 -11.31
CA ILE A 193 0.32 4.54 -9.92
C ILE A 193 -0.75 5.64 -9.91
N ILE A 194 -0.60 6.66 -10.76
CA ILE A 194 -1.60 7.74 -10.87
C ILE A 194 -2.95 7.21 -11.35
N LEU A 195 -2.96 6.26 -12.28
CA LEU A 195 -4.18 5.60 -12.73
C LEU A 195 -4.92 4.99 -11.53
N VAL A 196 -4.24 4.17 -10.73
CA VAL A 196 -4.83 3.49 -9.56
C VAL A 196 -5.31 4.52 -8.54
N LEU A 197 -4.48 5.50 -8.17
CA LEU A 197 -4.85 6.53 -7.20
C LEU A 197 -6.04 7.39 -7.66
N CYS A 198 -6.13 7.72 -8.96
CA CYS A 198 -7.26 8.48 -9.50
C CYS A 198 -8.57 7.69 -9.45
N ILE A 199 -8.53 6.38 -9.72
CA ILE A 199 -9.69 5.50 -9.55
C ILE A 199 -10.10 5.49 -8.08
N LEU A 200 -9.14 5.26 -7.17
CA LEU A 200 -9.38 5.28 -5.73
C LEU A 200 -10.05 6.57 -5.26
N ILE A 201 -9.56 7.74 -5.69
CA ILE A 201 -10.15 9.05 -5.37
C ILE A 201 -11.63 9.08 -5.76
N LYS A 202 -11.96 8.67 -7.00
CA LYS A 202 -13.34 8.77 -7.51
C LYS A 202 -14.30 7.83 -6.82
N LEU A 203 -13.86 6.61 -6.54
CA LEU A 203 -14.68 5.64 -5.82
C LEU A 203 -14.87 6.09 -4.37
N VAL A 204 -13.80 6.46 -3.66
CA VAL A 204 -13.91 6.99 -2.29
C VAL A 204 -14.77 8.25 -2.25
N ALA A 205 -14.66 9.16 -3.21
CA ALA A 205 -15.48 10.38 -3.23
C ALA A 205 -16.99 10.10 -3.28
N LYS A 206 -17.43 9.01 -3.93
CA LYS A 206 -18.84 8.63 -4.06
C LYS A 206 -19.47 8.10 -2.77
N THR A 207 -18.68 7.57 -1.83
CA THR A 207 -19.20 6.98 -0.59
C THR A 207 -19.77 8.03 0.38
N SER A 208 -20.46 7.62 1.44
CA SER A 208 -20.99 8.51 2.48
C SER A 208 -20.13 8.51 3.74
N ASP A 209 -19.57 7.36 4.09
CA ASP A 209 -18.77 7.17 5.30
C ASP A 209 -17.60 6.19 5.07
N ILE A 210 -16.85 5.92 6.14
CA ILE A 210 -15.67 5.05 6.13
C ILE A 210 -16.02 3.57 5.88
N GLN A 211 -17.17 3.08 6.34
CA GLN A 211 -17.56 1.67 6.19
C GLN A 211 -17.90 1.36 4.74
N GLU A 212 -18.56 2.29 4.04
CA GLU A 212 -18.83 2.19 2.60
C GLU A 212 -17.56 2.15 1.74
N THR A 213 -16.38 2.53 2.28
CA THR A 213 -15.10 2.46 1.55
C THR A 213 -14.40 1.10 1.66
N LEU A 214 -14.86 0.20 2.53
CA LEU A 214 -14.18 -1.07 2.80
C LEU A 214 -14.15 -2.03 1.61
N PRO A 215 -15.22 -2.14 0.79
CA PRO A 215 -15.14 -2.89 -0.46
C PRO A 215 -14.13 -2.27 -1.44
N ILE A 216 -14.02 -0.94 -1.50
CA ILE A 216 -13.05 -0.24 -2.35
C ILE A 216 -11.61 -0.50 -1.87
N PHE A 217 -11.39 -0.58 -0.56
CA PHE A 217 -10.10 -0.92 0.05
C PHE A 217 -9.55 -2.25 -0.46
N LEU A 218 -10.43 -3.24 -0.68
CA LEU A 218 -10.07 -4.52 -1.25
C LEU A 218 -9.92 -4.44 -2.78
N TYR A 219 -10.92 -3.87 -3.46
CA TYR A 219 -10.96 -3.77 -4.93
C TYR A 219 -9.75 -3.06 -5.53
N ILE A 220 -9.18 -2.06 -4.85
CA ILE A 220 -8.05 -1.31 -5.41
C ILE A 220 -6.82 -2.20 -5.68
N ASN A 221 -6.67 -3.32 -4.96
CA ASN A 221 -5.62 -4.29 -5.21
C ASN A 221 -5.84 -5.13 -6.48
N GLU A 222 -7.10 -5.32 -6.88
CA GLU A 222 -7.45 -5.95 -8.15
C GLU A 222 -7.13 -5.01 -9.33
N VAL A 223 -7.35 -3.71 -9.16
CA VAL A 223 -6.89 -2.69 -10.12
C VAL A 223 -5.35 -2.68 -10.21
N CYS A 224 -4.66 -2.82 -9.08
CA CYS A 224 -3.19 -2.95 -9.04
C CYS A 224 -2.71 -4.17 -9.83
N GLU A 225 -3.33 -5.34 -9.62
CA GLU A 225 -3.03 -6.57 -10.34
C GLU A 225 -3.19 -6.38 -11.85
N CYS A 226 -4.35 -5.86 -12.28
CA CYS A 226 -4.61 -5.57 -13.70
C CYS A 226 -3.60 -4.57 -14.29
N ALA A 227 -3.13 -3.59 -13.51
CA ALA A 227 -2.18 -2.59 -13.95
C ALA A 227 -0.71 -3.06 -13.91
N GLY A 228 -0.42 -4.19 -13.25
CA GLY A 228 0.95 -4.62 -12.94
C GLY A 228 1.66 -3.67 -11.97
N VAL A 229 0.92 -3.10 -11.03
CA VAL A 229 1.45 -2.32 -9.89
C VAL A 229 1.42 -3.23 -8.66
N PRO A 230 2.46 -3.25 -7.82
CA PRO A 230 2.40 -4.05 -6.60
C PRO A 230 1.22 -3.63 -5.71
N ARG A 231 0.58 -4.62 -5.05
CA ARG A 231 -0.57 -4.39 -4.17
C ARG A 231 -0.29 -3.28 -3.15
N MET A 232 -1.31 -2.49 -2.86
CA MET A 232 -1.28 -1.38 -1.92
C MET A 232 -1.79 -1.81 -0.55
N MET A 233 -1.20 -1.27 0.51
CA MET A 233 -1.64 -1.55 1.87
C MET A 233 -1.59 -0.30 2.74
N PHE A 234 -2.74 0.05 3.33
CA PHE A 234 -2.85 1.15 4.29
C PHE A 234 -3.35 0.62 5.63
N LYS A 235 -2.75 1.06 6.73
CA LYS A 235 -3.30 0.80 8.07
C LYS A 235 -4.64 1.52 8.26
N ASP A 236 -5.44 1.07 9.21
CA ASP A 236 -6.77 1.65 9.50
C ASP A 236 -6.73 3.19 9.69
N ALA A 237 -5.76 3.71 10.45
CA ALA A 237 -5.59 5.16 10.62
C ALA A 237 -5.18 5.88 9.32
N GLN A 238 -4.32 5.25 8.50
CA GLN A 238 -3.86 5.82 7.22
C GLN A 238 -4.99 5.83 6.19
N TRP A 239 -5.83 4.80 6.18
CA TRP A 239 -7.00 4.76 5.31
C TRP A 239 -8.03 5.83 5.68
N ARG A 240 -8.28 6.03 6.98
CA ARG A 240 -9.15 7.14 7.45
C ARG A 240 -8.63 8.50 7.00
N GLU A 241 -7.32 8.74 7.13
CA GLU A 241 -6.69 9.97 6.67
C GLU A 241 -6.78 10.15 5.14
N LEU A 242 -6.62 9.05 4.38
CA LEU A 242 -6.84 9.04 2.94
C LEU A 242 -8.28 9.44 2.58
N VAL A 243 -9.27 8.83 3.24
CA VAL A 243 -10.68 9.12 3.01
C VAL A 243 -10.99 10.57 3.37
N ASP A 244 -10.48 11.05 4.51
CA ASP A 244 -10.63 12.46 4.92
C ASP A 244 -9.98 13.41 3.90
N CYS A 245 -8.81 13.08 3.36
CA CYS A 245 -8.14 13.85 2.30
C CYS A 245 -9.02 13.96 1.05
N VAL A 246 -9.61 12.85 0.61
CA VAL A 246 -10.49 12.82 -0.57
C VAL A 246 -11.77 13.63 -0.31
N LYS A 247 -12.41 13.45 0.84
CA LYS A 247 -13.70 14.09 1.17
C LYS A 247 -13.59 15.59 1.43
N ASN A 248 -12.46 16.06 1.94
CA ASN A 248 -12.22 17.47 2.23
C ASN A 248 -11.55 18.22 1.07
N SER A 249 -11.23 17.54 -0.04
CA SER A 249 -10.66 18.20 -1.21
C SER A 249 -11.68 19.17 -1.81
N ASP A 250 -11.26 20.41 -2.07
CA ASP A 250 -12.12 21.45 -2.63
C ASP A 250 -12.45 21.10 -4.09
N GLU A 251 -13.72 20.81 -4.39
CA GLU A 251 -14.17 20.47 -5.75
C GLU A 251 -13.86 21.58 -6.78
N SER A 252 -13.60 22.81 -6.33
CA SER A 252 -13.26 23.94 -7.20
C SER A 252 -11.84 23.87 -7.78
N SER A 253 -10.94 23.07 -7.21
CA SER A 253 -9.59 22.80 -7.72
C SER A 253 -9.39 21.28 -7.89
N LYS A 254 -10.00 20.72 -8.95
CA LYS A 254 -9.93 19.27 -9.27
C LYS A 254 -8.51 18.69 -9.26
N ASP A 255 -7.51 19.50 -9.61
CA ASP A 255 -6.11 19.09 -9.64
C ASP A 255 -5.52 18.95 -8.22
N SER A 256 -5.96 19.76 -7.23
CA SER A 256 -5.46 19.75 -5.85
C SER A 256 -5.64 18.38 -5.18
N SER A 257 -6.80 17.74 -5.39
CA SER A 257 -7.12 16.45 -4.76
C SER A 257 -6.13 15.33 -5.11
N VAL A 258 -5.60 15.35 -6.34
CA VAL A 258 -4.62 14.36 -6.81
C VAL A 258 -3.25 14.65 -6.20
N TYR A 259 -2.80 15.91 -6.19
CA TYR A 259 -1.53 16.29 -5.56
C TYR A 259 -1.50 15.97 -4.06
N ASP A 260 -2.57 16.33 -3.35
CA ASP A 260 -2.70 16.10 -1.91
C ASP A 260 -2.66 14.59 -1.60
N LEU A 261 -3.36 13.77 -2.41
CA LEU A 261 -3.31 12.33 -2.24
C LEU A 261 -1.93 11.75 -2.57
N ILE A 262 -1.26 12.20 -3.64
CA ILE A 262 0.10 11.72 -3.95
C ILE A 262 1.06 12.05 -2.81
N MET A 263 0.99 13.26 -2.28
CA MET A 263 1.83 13.71 -1.17
C MET A 263 1.65 12.84 0.08
N PHE A 264 0.43 12.35 0.32
CA PHE A 264 0.13 11.45 1.41
C PHE A 264 0.49 9.98 1.10
N ALA A 265 0.01 9.44 -0.01
CA ALA A 265 0.03 8.02 -0.32
C ALA A 265 1.39 7.56 -0.85
N ALA A 266 2.05 8.32 -1.73
CA ALA A 266 3.26 7.85 -2.42
C ALA A 266 4.41 7.49 -1.46
N PRO A 267 4.70 8.25 -0.39
CA PRO A 267 5.71 7.85 0.60
C PRO A 267 5.36 6.54 1.34
N LEU A 268 4.07 6.32 1.62
CA LEU A 268 3.60 5.10 2.28
C LEU A 268 3.74 3.88 1.37
N LEU A 269 3.35 4.03 0.11
CA LEU A 269 3.47 2.98 -0.92
C LEU A 269 4.93 2.63 -1.19
N ALA A 270 5.81 3.64 -1.31
CA ALA A 270 7.24 3.41 -1.48
C ALA A 270 7.83 2.57 -0.33
N ALA A 271 7.46 2.89 0.91
CA ALA A 271 7.91 2.16 2.09
C ALA A 271 7.37 0.72 2.14
N GLU A 272 6.09 0.51 1.79
CA GLU A 272 5.49 -0.83 1.74
C GLU A 272 6.16 -1.70 0.67
N TRP A 273 6.34 -1.19 -0.54
CA TRP A 273 6.96 -1.96 -1.63
C TRP A 273 8.45 -2.19 -1.43
N GLN A 274 9.16 -1.24 -0.82
CA GLN A 274 10.53 -1.48 -0.39
C GLN A 274 10.60 -2.62 0.64
N LYS A 275 9.71 -2.61 1.63
CA LYS A 275 9.63 -3.68 2.64
C LYS A 275 9.29 -5.03 1.99
N HIS A 276 8.30 -5.09 1.11
CA HIS A 276 7.96 -6.31 0.36
C HIS A 276 9.20 -6.86 -0.36
N ARG A 277 9.94 -5.99 -1.05
CA ARG A 277 11.19 -6.39 -1.72
C ARG A 277 12.23 -6.94 -0.74
N GLU A 278 12.37 -6.32 0.43
CA GLU A 278 13.26 -6.79 1.49
C GLU A 278 12.83 -8.15 2.04
N ASP A 279 11.53 -8.35 2.25
CA ASP A 279 10.94 -9.60 2.74
C ASP A 279 11.15 -10.74 1.72
N VAL A 280 10.92 -10.50 0.42
CA VAL A 280 11.18 -11.48 -0.65
C VAL A 280 12.65 -11.90 -0.67
N LEU A 281 13.57 -10.94 -0.58
CA LEU A 281 15.00 -11.21 -0.64
C LEU A 281 15.59 -11.73 0.68
N TRP A 282 14.81 -11.75 1.76
CA TRP A 282 15.30 -12.06 3.10
C TRP A 282 15.90 -13.46 3.20
N ASP A 283 17.10 -13.56 3.76
CA ASP A 283 17.82 -14.81 3.99
C ASP A 283 18.01 -15.05 5.51
N PRO A 284 17.38 -16.09 6.09
CA PRO A 284 17.45 -16.39 7.51
C PRO A 284 18.87 -16.70 7.99
N GLU A 285 19.68 -17.38 7.18
CA GLU A 285 21.02 -17.79 7.57
C GLU A 285 21.98 -16.61 7.57
N VAL A 286 21.85 -15.72 6.58
CA VAL A 286 22.58 -14.44 6.56
C VAL A 286 22.15 -13.57 7.74
N ALA A 287 20.84 -13.46 8.03
CA ALA A 287 20.33 -12.70 9.15
C ALA A 287 20.86 -13.24 10.50
N LYS A 288 20.86 -14.56 10.68
CA LYS A 288 21.39 -15.22 11.88
C LYS A 288 22.89 -15.01 12.05
N LYS A 289 23.65 -15.05 10.96
CA LYS A 289 25.08 -14.77 10.96
C LYS A 289 25.37 -13.32 11.35
N LEU A 290 24.68 -12.35 10.73
CA LEU A 290 24.83 -10.93 11.06
C LEU A 290 24.44 -10.62 12.52
N ALA A 291 23.37 -11.23 13.02
CA ALA A 291 22.95 -11.08 14.41
C ALA A 291 24.02 -11.59 15.40
N LYS A 292 24.64 -12.73 15.09
CA LYS A 292 25.75 -13.27 15.89
C LYS A 292 26.98 -12.36 15.86
N GLU A 293 27.35 -11.85 14.69
CA GLU A 293 28.50 -10.95 14.54
C GLU A 293 28.29 -9.62 15.28
N GLU A 294 27.07 -9.09 15.29
CA GLU A 294 26.69 -7.89 16.02
C GLU A 294 26.69 -8.11 17.55
N ASP A 295 26.21 -9.26 18.02
CA ASP A 295 26.29 -9.64 19.44
C ASP A 295 27.75 -9.80 19.90
N ASP A 296 28.58 -10.48 19.09
CA ASP A 296 30.02 -10.61 19.35
C ASP A 296 30.71 -9.23 19.36
N ARG A 297 30.30 -8.29 18.48
CA ARG A 297 30.82 -6.92 18.47
C ARG A 297 30.45 -6.15 19.73
N LYS A 298 29.15 -6.14 20.10
CA LYS A 298 28.67 -5.48 21.34
C LYS A 298 29.33 -6.08 22.58
N SER A 299 29.52 -7.39 22.61
CA SER A 299 30.22 -8.10 23.69
C SER A 299 31.68 -7.63 23.80
N ARG A 300 32.42 -7.55 22.68
CA ARG A 300 33.80 -7.03 22.67
C ARG A 300 33.88 -5.56 23.11
N GLU A 301 32.98 -4.71 22.66
CA GLU A 301 32.94 -3.29 23.05
C GLU A 301 32.63 -3.11 24.54
N ALA A 302 31.66 -3.86 25.06
CA ALA A 302 31.35 -3.85 26.49
C ALA A 302 32.53 -4.37 27.34
N LEU A 303 33.24 -5.38 26.86
CA LEU A 303 34.43 -5.90 27.53
C LEU A 303 35.57 -4.86 27.51
N ALA A 304 35.83 -4.24 26.36
CA ALA A 304 36.83 -3.18 26.23
C ALA A 304 36.51 -1.99 27.15
N ALA A 305 35.24 -1.56 27.22
CA ALA A 305 34.81 -0.49 28.13
C ALA A 305 35.02 -0.86 29.61
N LYS A 306 34.78 -2.11 30.01
CA LYS A 306 35.05 -2.59 31.37
C LYS A 306 36.55 -2.56 31.71
N PHE A 307 37.42 -2.87 30.76
CA PHE A 307 38.87 -2.89 30.97
C PHE A 307 39.56 -1.53 30.76
N ALA A 308 38.94 -0.58 30.08
CA ALA A 308 39.45 0.78 29.91
C ALA A 308 39.69 1.51 31.25
N HIS A 309 38.94 1.15 32.30
CA HIS A 309 39.11 1.70 33.64
C HIS A 309 40.29 1.08 34.43
N VAL A 310 40.86 -0.03 33.96
CA VAL A 310 41.95 -0.76 34.63
C VAL A 310 43.32 -0.24 34.20
N GLU A 311 43.46 0.34 33.01
CA GLU A 311 44.74 0.89 32.53
C GLU A 311 45.07 2.26 33.14
N GLY A 312 44.08 3.10 33.44
CA GLY A 312 44.29 4.41 34.08
C GLY A 312 44.77 4.34 35.53
N ASN A 313 44.70 3.18 36.18
CA ASN A 313 45.10 3.00 37.58
C ASN A 313 46.53 2.44 37.74
N LYS A 314 47.23 2.10 36.65
CA LYS A 314 48.63 1.64 36.71
C LYS A 314 49.65 2.79 36.79
N GLU A 315 49.28 3.99 36.35
CA GLU A 315 50.17 5.17 36.42
C GLU A 315 50.19 5.85 37.81
N SER A 316 49.28 5.50 38.72
CA SER A 316 49.24 6.10 40.07
C SER A 316 50.15 5.42 41.11
N THR A 317 50.88 4.36 40.73
CA THR A 317 51.76 3.59 41.64
C THR A 317 53.26 3.69 41.34
N GLN A 318 53.68 4.57 40.42
CA GLN A 318 55.10 4.90 40.18
C GLN A 318 55.37 6.38 40.46
N ALA A 319 55.08 6.84 41.68
CA ALA A 319 55.55 8.13 42.18
C ALA A 319 55.75 8.09 43.70
N LEU A 320 56.42 7.04 44.19
CA LEU A 320 56.96 6.98 45.56
C LEU A 320 58.27 6.18 45.50
N ASP A 321 59.34 6.86 45.10
CA ASP A 321 60.73 6.62 45.55
C ASP A 321 61.54 7.91 45.31
#